data_AF-A0A813FJ16-F1
#
_entry.id   AF-A0A813FJ16-F1
#
_cell.length_a   1.000
_cell.length_b   1.000
_cell.length_c   1.000
_cell.angle_alpha   90.00
_cell.angle_beta   90.00
_cell.angle_gamma   90.00
#
_symmetry.space_group_name_H-M   'P 1'
#
loop_
_entity.id
_entity.type
_entity.pdbx_description
1 polymer ?
#
loop_
_entity_poly.entity_id
_entity_poly.type
_entity_poly.pdbx_seq_one_letter_code
_entity_poly.pdbx_strand_id
1 'polypeptide(L)'
;TVLDELLPYGIELAVRGRAGIYNFCNPGAISHAQVLQLYKDYMDPDFTWKIFSLEEQAKILEAGRSNNELSPAKLWAEFPDMLPIVDSLKKYVFIPAQTEKSKAAMKANGK
;
A
#
# COMPACT_ATOMS: atom_id res chain seq x y z
N THR A 1 -4.12 1.23 -2.27
CA THR A 1 -3.76 2.27 -3.24
C THR A 1 -2.81 3.25 -2.60
N VAL A 2 -1.76 3.64 -3.33
CA VAL A 2 -0.81 4.70 -2.93
C VAL A 2 -1.12 5.96 -3.72
N LEU A 3 -1.55 7.02 -3.04
CA LEU A 3 -2.05 8.23 -3.69
C LEU A 3 -0.95 9.05 -4.36
N ASP A 4 0.22 9.16 -3.72
CA ASP A 4 1.37 9.90 -4.25
C ASP A 4 1.81 9.41 -5.64
N GLU A 5 1.63 8.12 -5.93
CA GLU A 5 1.87 7.55 -7.26
C GLU A 5 0.67 7.71 -8.20
N LEU A 6 -0.55 7.37 -7.73
CA LEU A 6 -1.70 7.24 -8.63
C LEU A 6 -2.38 8.58 -8.95
N LEU A 7 -2.36 9.59 -8.07
CA LEU A 7 -3.03 10.87 -8.33
C LEU A 7 -2.50 11.58 -9.60
N PRO A 8 -1.17 11.62 -9.86
CA PRO A 8 -0.63 12.11 -11.13
C PRO A 8 -1.22 11.39 -12.36
N TYR A 9 -1.39 10.06 -12.30
CA TYR A 9 -2.02 9.30 -13.38
C TYR A 9 -3.48 9.68 -13.59
N GLY A 10 -4.22 9.98 -12.52
CA GLY A 10 -5.60 10.46 -12.62
C GLY A 10 -5.70 11.79 -13.38
N ILE A 11 -4.78 12.72 -13.12
CA ILE A 11 -4.68 13.98 -13.85
C ILE A 11 -4.34 13.72 -15.33
N GLU A 12 -3.37 12.85 -15.58
CA GLU A 12 -2.94 12.50 -16.94
C GLU A 12 -4.07 11.84 -17.75
N LEU A 13 -4.86 10.96 -17.14
CA LEU A 13 -6.06 10.39 -17.77
C LEU A 13 -7.05 11.48 -18.17
N ALA A 14 -7.27 12.48 -17.31
CA ALA A 14 -8.16 13.60 -17.59
C ALA A 14 -7.64 14.47 -18.75
N VAL A 15 -6.33 14.79 -18.75
CA VAL A 15 -5.67 15.54 -19.84
C VAL A 15 -5.78 14.80 -21.17
N ARG A 16 -5.62 13.47 -21.16
CA ARG A 16 -5.79 12.61 -22.36
C ARG A 16 -7.25 12.36 -22.76
N GLY A 17 -8.21 12.91 -22.02
CA GLY A 17 -9.64 12.70 -22.27
C GLY A 17 -10.08 11.23 -22.12
N ARG A 18 -9.37 10.43 -21.31
CA ARG A 18 -9.72 9.03 -21.07
C ARG A 18 -10.98 8.95 -20.21
N ALA A 19 -11.98 8.23 -20.72
CA ALA A 19 -13.28 8.07 -20.07
C ALA A 19 -13.57 6.61 -19.68
N GLY A 20 -14.69 6.42 -18.97
CA GLY A 20 -15.14 5.12 -18.47
C GLY A 20 -14.49 4.72 -17.14
N ILE A 21 -14.77 3.49 -16.71
CA ILE A 21 -14.40 3.02 -15.37
C ILE A 21 -12.95 2.49 -15.35
N TYR A 22 -12.21 2.81 -14.29
CA TYR A 22 -10.88 2.28 -13.99
C TYR A 22 -10.86 1.78 -12.55
N ASN A 23 -10.32 0.57 -12.33
CA ASN A 23 -9.93 0.13 -11.00
C ASN A 23 -8.66 0.88 -10.60
N PHE A 24 -8.80 1.82 -9.65
CA PHE A 24 -7.76 2.79 -9.33
C PHE A 24 -6.91 2.35 -8.13
N CYS A 25 -6.21 1.23 -8.32
CA CYS A 25 -5.30 0.65 -7.35
C CYS A 25 -4.02 0.17 -8.02
N ASN A 26 -2.93 0.19 -7.25
CA ASN A 26 -1.68 -0.45 -7.64
C ASN A 26 -1.90 -1.95 -7.93
N PRO A 27 -1.09 -2.58 -8.80
CA PRO A 27 -1.15 -4.01 -9.04
C PRO A 27 -0.84 -4.84 -7.79
N GLY A 28 -1.59 -5.93 -7.65
CA GLY A 28 -1.51 -6.87 -6.54
C GLY A 28 -2.29 -6.43 -5.29
N ALA A 29 -2.26 -7.29 -4.28
CA ALA A 29 -2.89 -7.06 -2.98
C ALA A 29 -1.86 -7.06 -1.85
N ILE A 30 -2.19 -6.37 -0.76
CA ILE A 30 -1.39 -6.36 0.46
C ILE A 30 -2.31 -6.47 1.69
N SER A 31 -1.90 -7.31 2.64
CA SER A 31 -2.60 -7.49 3.91
C SER A 31 -2.18 -6.46 4.95
N HIS A 32 -3.02 -6.27 5.96
CA HIS A 32 -2.71 -5.43 7.13
C HIS A 32 -1.40 -5.84 7.80
N ALA A 33 -1.15 -7.15 7.97
CA ALA A 33 0.07 -7.65 8.61
C ALA A 33 1.33 -7.29 7.81
N GLN A 34 1.28 -7.35 6.48
CA GLN A 34 2.40 -6.93 5.62
C GLN A 34 2.65 -5.43 5.70
N VAL A 35 1.60 -4.60 5.78
CA VAL A 35 1.75 -3.14 5.98
C VAL A 35 2.35 -2.84 7.36
N LEU A 36 1.89 -3.52 8.42
CA LEU A 36 2.44 -3.34 9.77
C LEU A 36 3.89 -3.83 9.88
N GLN A 37 4.27 -4.85 9.10
CA GLN A 37 5.67 -5.24 8.97
C GLN A 37 6.51 -4.13 8.32
N LEU A 38 6.04 -3.52 7.23
CA LEU A 38 6.72 -2.36 6.65
C LEU A 38 6.81 -1.19 7.64
N TYR A 39 5.76 -0.96 8.42
CA TYR A 39 5.79 0.05 9.48
C TYR A 39 6.86 -0.26 10.53
N LYS A 40 6.95 -1.51 10.98
CA LYS A 40 7.99 -1.94 11.93
C LYS A 40 9.40 -1.77 11.35
N ASP A 41 9.59 -2.14 10.09
CA ASP A 41 10.89 -2.11 9.43
C ASP A 41 11.38 -0.68 9.15
N TYR A 42 10.48 0.24 8.78
CA TYR A 42 10.85 1.60 8.32
C TYR A 42 10.47 2.73 9.29
N MET A 43 9.61 2.48 10.29
CA MET A 43 9.14 3.53 11.20
C MET A 43 9.56 3.27 12.64
N ASP A 44 9.21 2.10 13.18
CA ASP A 44 9.47 1.77 14.59
C ASP A 44 9.78 0.28 14.78
N PRO A 45 11.07 -0.09 14.94
CA PRO A 45 11.50 -1.48 15.13
C PRO A 45 10.92 -2.16 16.39
N ASP A 46 10.47 -1.39 17.38
CA ASP A 46 9.90 -1.92 18.60
C ASP A 46 8.38 -2.08 18.51
N PHE A 47 7.78 -1.66 17.39
CA PHE A 47 6.34 -1.76 17.18
C PHE A 47 5.88 -3.23 17.24
N THR A 48 4.76 -3.44 17.92
CA THR A 48 4.10 -4.75 18.03
C THR A 48 2.62 -4.60 17.76
N TRP A 49 2.01 -5.66 17.21
CA TRP A 49 0.59 -5.73 16.96
C TRP A 49 0.06 -7.12 17.29
N LYS A 50 -1.25 -7.21 17.46
CA LYS A 50 -1.97 -8.49 17.56
C LYS A 50 -2.82 -8.64 16.31
N ILE A 51 -2.86 -9.85 15.78
CA ILE A 51 -3.74 -10.20 14.65
C ILE A 51 -5.08 -10.60 15.25
N PHE A 52 -6.17 -10.08 14.67
CA PHE A 52 -7.53 -10.52 14.98
C PHE A 52 -7.98 -11.55 13.95
N SER A 53 -8.74 -12.55 14.40
CA SER A 53 -9.48 -13.42 13.49
C SER A 53 -10.66 -12.67 12.86
N LEU A 54 -11.16 -13.16 11.73
CA LEU A 54 -12.37 -12.60 11.10
C LEU A 54 -13.60 -12.70 12.03
N GLU A 55 -13.67 -13.74 12.86
CA GLU A 55 -14.73 -13.92 13.85
C GLU A 55 -14.68 -12.89 14.97
N GLU A 56 -13.47 -12.54 15.43
CA GLU A 56 -13.26 -11.46 16.40
C GLU A 56 -13.61 -10.11 15.78
N GLN A 57 -13.22 -9.88 14.52
CA GLN A 57 -13.55 -8.65 13.80
C GLN A 57 -15.08 -8.48 13.63
N ALA A 58 -15.80 -9.57 13.30
CA ALA A 58 -17.25 -9.55 13.11
C ALA A 58 -18.03 -9.25 14.40
N LYS A 59 -17.46 -9.57 15.58
CA LYS A 59 -18.06 -9.22 16.88
C LYS A 59 -17.95 -7.74 17.22
N ILE A 60 -16.98 -7.03 16.61
CA ILE A 60 -16.67 -5.63 16.91
C ILE A 60 -17.31 -4.70 15.87
N LEU A 61 -17.40 -5.14 14.61
CA LEU A 61 -17.94 -4.33 13.53
C LEU A 61 -19.45 -4.52 13.36
N GLU A 62 -20.18 -3.41 13.28
CA GLU A 62 -21.63 -3.40 13.00
C GLU A 62 -21.97 -3.96 11.61
N ALA A 63 -21.02 -3.93 10.68
CA ALA A 63 -21.14 -4.54 9.36
C ALA A 63 -19.78 -5.02 8.83
N GLY A 64 -19.80 -6.04 7.98
CA GLY A 64 -18.61 -6.57 7.30
C GLY A 64 -17.86 -5.51 6.48
N ARG A 65 -16.58 -5.79 6.20
CA ARG A 65 -15.73 -4.96 5.33
C ARG A 65 -15.44 -5.72 4.03
N SER A 66 -15.38 -4.98 2.93
CA SER A 66 -15.02 -5.57 1.64
C SER A 66 -13.54 -5.97 1.65
N ASN A 67 -13.27 -7.24 1.36
CA ASN A 67 -11.93 -7.77 1.11
C ASN A 67 -11.91 -8.27 -0.32
N ASN A 68 -11.24 -7.56 -1.22
CA ASN A 68 -11.20 -7.88 -2.64
C ASN A 68 -9.82 -7.56 -3.22
N GLU A 69 -9.55 -8.11 -4.40
CA GLU A 69 -8.47 -7.70 -5.27
C GLU A 69 -9.11 -7.19 -6.57
N LEU A 70 -8.79 -5.97 -6.96
CA LEU A 70 -9.30 -5.37 -8.18
C LEU A 70 -8.28 -5.54 -9.30
N SER A 71 -8.72 -6.00 -10.47
CA SER A 71 -7.83 -6.13 -11.62
C SER A 71 -7.35 -4.74 -12.09
N PRO A 72 -6.04 -4.45 -12.09
CA PRO A 72 -5.49 -3.16 -12.51
C PRO A 72 -5.28 -3.07 -14.03
N ALA A 73 -5.59 -4.14 -14.79
CA ALA A 73 -5.12 -4.32 -16.16
C ALA A 73 -5.38 -3.12 -17.09
N LYS A 74 -6.57 -2.51 -16.98
CA LYS A 74 -6.92 -1.33 -17.78
C LYS A 74 -6.07 -0.10 -17.43
N LEU A 75 -5.86 0.17 -16.14
CA LEU A 75 -5.02 1.28 -15.70
C LEU A 75 -3.55 1.03 -16.01
N TRP A 76 -3.10 -0.21 -15.83
CA TRP A 76 -1.71 -0.60 -16.07
C TRP A 76 -1.34 -0.54 -17.55
N ALA A 77 -2.29 -0.80 -18.46
CA ALA A 77 -2.09 -0.59 -19.89
C ALA A 77 -1.87 0.89 -20.27
N GLU A 78 -2.45 1.85 -19.52
CA GLU A 78 -2.21 3.28 -19.72
C GLU A 78 -0.87 3.74 -19.11
N PHE A 79 -0.42 3.07 -18.05
CA PHE A 79 0.78 3.40 -17.27
C PHE A 79 1.61 2.15 -16.93
N PRO A 80 2.38 1.60 -17.90
CA PRO A 80 3.13 0.35 -17.70
C PRO A 80 4.15 0.39 -16.56
N ASP A 81 4.67 1.59 -16.24
CA ASP A 81 5.67 1.82 -15.19
C ASP A 81 5.05 1.93 -13.77
N MET A 82 3.73 1.80 -13.64
CA MET A 82 3.06 1.78 -12.35
C MET A 82 3.57 0.63 -11.48
N LEU A 83 3.98 0.95 -10.26
CA LEU A 83 4.58 -0.02 -9.34
C LEU A 83 3.52 -0.90 -8.68
N PRO A 84 3.83 -2.21 -8.46
CA PRO A 84 3.07 -3.07 -7.57
C PRO A 84 2.93 -2.47 -6.17
N ILE A 85 1.85 -2.81 -5.47
CA ILE A 85 1.46 -2.15 -4.21
C ILE A 85 2.58 -2.11 -3.15
N VAL A 86 3.37 -3.19 -3.00
CA VAL A 86 4.45 -3.26 -2.01
C VAL A 86 5.59 -2.30 -2.36
N ASP A 87 5.98 -2.22 -3.63
CA ASP A 87 7.10 -1.40 -4.07
C ASP A 87 6.71 0.09 -4.09
N SER A 88 5.47 0.38 -4.49
CA SER A 88 4.89 1.72 -4.39
C SER A 88 4.88 2.23 -2.95
N LEU A 89 4.40 1.41 -2.00
CA LEU A 89 4.41 1.75 -0.57
C LEU A 89 5.83 2.04 -0.08
N LYS A 90 6.81 1.21 -0.44
CA LYS A 90 8.20 1.46 -0.06
C LYS A 90 8.70 2.78 -0.62
N LYS A 91 8.58 2.99 -1.93
CA LYS A 91 9.13 4.16 -2.63
C LYS A 91 8.51 5.48 -2.20
N TYR A 92 7.18 5.55 -2.12
CA TYR A 92 6.48 6.81 -1.92
C TYR A 92 6.06 7.07 -0.47
N VAL A 93 5.97 6.04 0.37
CA VAL A 93 5.50 6.19 1.77
C VAL A 93 6.62 5.91 2.76
N PHE A 94 7.18 4.69 2.76
CA PHE A 94 8.05 4.25 3.87
C PHE A 94 9.49 4.74 3.78
N ILE A 95 10.11 4.73 2.60
CA ILE A 95 11.49 5.22 2.43
C ILE A 95 11.57 6.73 2.72
N PRO A 96 10.69 7.60 2.19
CA PRO A 96 10.74 9.03 2.48
C PRO A 96 10.45 9.38 3.94
N ALA A 97 9.59 8.60 4.60
CA ALA A 97 9.23 8.80 6.01
C ALA A 97 10.14 8.04 7.00
N GLN A 98 11.16 7.33 6.51
CA GLN A 98 11.95 6.41 7.32
C GLN A 98 12.62 7.12 8.50
N THR A 99 12.40 6.61 9.72
CA THR A 99 12.92 7.23 10.95
C THR A 99 14.40 6.92 11.18
N GLU A 100 15.12 7.80 11.87
CA GLU A 100 16.51 7.53 12.27
C GLU A 100 16.64 6.29 13.18
N LYS A 101 15.64 6.06 14.03
CA LYS A 101 15.55 4.85 14.86
C LYS A 101 15.57 3.59 14.01
N SER A 102 14.75 3.52 12.97
CA SER A 102 14.69 2.36 12.08
C SER A 102 15.97 2.20 11.26
N LYS A 103 16.55 3.29 10.74
CA LYS A 103 17.83 3.27 10.02
C LYS A 103 18.97 2.72 10.89
N ALA A 104 19.05 3.14 12.14
CA ALA A 104 20.03 2.65 13.10
C ALA A 104 19.86 1.15 13.37
N ALA A 105 18.60 0.69 13.53
CA ALA A 105 18.30 -0.73 13.75
C ALA A 105 18.64 -1.61 12.54
N MET A 106 18.38 -1.14 11.31
CA MET A 106 18.76 -1.86 10.08
C MET A 106 20.28 -2.03 9.98
N LYS A 107 21.03 -0.94 10.22
CA LYS A 107 22.51 -0.95 10.20
C LYS A 107 23.10 -1.89 11.24
N ALA A 108 22.52 -1.95 12.44
CA ALA A 108 22.95 -2.86 13.50
C ALA A 108 22.73 -4.34 13.15
N ASN A 109 21.74 -4.64 12.31
CA ASN A 109 21.38 -5.99 11.89
C ASN A 109 22.12 -6.48 10.62
N GLY A 110 23.09 -5.72 10.11
CA GLY A 110 23.91 -6.11 8.96
C GLY A 110 23.15 -6.20 7.63
N LYS A 111 22.03 -5.47 7.49
CA LYS A 111 21.26 -5.33 6.26
C LYS A 111 21.32 -3.91 5.72
#